data_AF-A0AAE2UN60-F1
#
_entry.id   AF-A0AAE2UN60-F1
#
_cell.length_a   1.000
_cell.length_b   1.000
_cell.length_c   1.000
_cell.angle_alpha   90.00
_cell.angle_beta   90.00
_cell.angle_gamma   90.00
#
_symmetry.space_group_name_H-M   'P 1'
#
loop_
_entity.id
_entity.type
_entity.pdbx_description
1 polymer ?
#
loop_
_entity_poly.entity_id
_entity_poly.type
_entity_poly.pdbx_seq_one_letter_code
_entity_poly.pdbx_strand_id
1 'polypeptide(L)'
;MQIAEQQPSESAWVSWAHPTPRSGWQGALDRFMGPGATRAEVWLQFVPALVAAIAAPFYALTWSQPWTPLQLGVMAFMGFDMVGGILTNATAAAKRWYHRPGQGWQQHMSFVAIHVIHIFLVALLFRGHDWGFFLSVSSYLLAAAIVILQAPLYLQRPVALGLYGLALLGDRYLFSPTPGMEWVLPFLFLKLLVSHLLKEAPYRPEATHHP
;
A
#
# COMPACT_ATOMS: atom_id res chain seq x y z
N MET A 1 18.08 9.53 -37.74
CA MET A 1 16.80 10.17 -37.39
C MET A 1 16.78 10.28 -35.87
N GLN A 2 17.15 11.44 -35.33
CA GLN A 2 17.17 11.71 -33.89
C GLN A 2 15.72 11.80 -33.40
N ILE A 3 15.36 10.95 -32.44
CA ILE A 3 14.12 11.16 -31.68
C ILE A 3 14.44 12.32 -30.73
N ALA A 4 13.87 13.49 -31.03
CA ALA A 4 13.87 14.62 -30.12
C ALA A 4 13.02 14.25 -28.91
N GLU A 5 13.68 13.66 -27.92
CA GLU A 5 13.10 13.32 -26.63
C GLU A 5 13.32 14.53 -25.71
N GLN A 6 12.30 15.36 -25.57
CA GLN A 6 11.95 16.13 -24.36
C GLN A 6 10.95 17.23 -24.72
N GLN A 7 9.78 17.19 -24.09
CA GLN A 7 9.50 18.11 -22.99
C GLN A 7 8.16 17.73 -22.34
N PRO A 8 8.17 17.06 -21.17
CA PRO A 8 7.06 17.24 -20.25
C PRO A 8 7.10 18.71 -19.79
N SER A 9 6.01 19.43 -20.03
CA SER A 9 5.80 20.80 -19.57
C SER A 9 6.03 20.92 -18.06
N GLU A 10 6.93 21.84 -17.68
CA GLU A 10 7.07 22.58 -16.42
C GLU A 10 6.73 21.86 -15.10
N SER A 11 7.76 21.62 -14.26
CA SER A 11 7.76 21.37 -12.80
C SER A 11 8.22 20.00 -12.26
N ALA A 12 8.46 18.97 -13.08
CA ALA A 12 8.93 17.66 -12.57
C ALA A 12 9.72 16.81 -13.59
N TRP A 13 10.66 15.99 -13.09
CA TRP A 13 11.49 15.08 -13.91
C TRP A 13 11.61 13.68 -13.29
N VAL A 14 11.88 12.65 -14.09
CA VAL A 14 11.97 11.25 -13.62
C VAL A 14 13.37 10.92 -13.11
N SER A 15 13.48 10.41 -11.89
CA SER A 15 14.77 10.03 -11.29
C SER A 15 14.68 8.75 -10.47
N TRP A 16 15.44 7.72 -10.85
CA TRP A 16 15.55 6.49 -10.07
C TRP A 16 16.60 6.55 -8.94
N ALA A 17 17.40 7.62 -8.90
CA ALA A 17 18.46 7.78 -7.91
C ALA A 17 17.87 8.03 -6.50
N HIS A 18 18.23 7.19 -5.55
CA HIS A 18 17.92 7.38 -4.13
C HIS A 18 19.20 7.70 -3.34
N PRO A 19 19.14 8.59 -2.34
CA PRO A 19 20.28 8.79 -1.45
C PRO A 19 20.52 7.55 -0.58
N THR A 20 21.67 7.50 0.06
CA THR A 20 21.93 6.52 1.11
C THR A 20 21.03 6.81 2.32
N PRO A 21 20.40 5.79 2.94
CA PRO A 21 19.70 5.99 4.20
C PRO A 21 20.63 6.57 5.26
N ARG A 22 20.10 7.44 6.13
CA ARG A 22 20.83 7.96 7.29
C ARG A 22 21.20 6.83 8.28
N SER A 23 22.01 7.13 9.28
CA SER A 23 22.36 6.17 10.34
C SER A 23 21.28 6.11 11.44
N GLY A 24 21.33 5.05 12.27
CA GLY A 24 20.46 4.91 13.44
C GLY A 24 18.97 4.77 13.11
N TRP A 25 18.12 5.30 14.00
CA TRP A 25 16.65 5.24 13.88
C TRP A 25 16.12 6.02 12.68
N GLN A 26 16.76 7.14 12.32
CA GLN A 26 16.42 7.91 11.12
C GLN A 26 16.63 7.06 9.86
N GLY A 27 17.70 6.25 9.84
CA GLY A 27 17.94 5.29 8.77
C GLY A 27 16.86 4.21 8.65
N ALA A 28 16.29 3.77 9.77
CA ALA A 28 15.19 2.82 9.74
C ALA A 28 13.93 3.45 9.11
N LEU A 29 13.62 4.71 9.47
CA LEU A 29 12.53 5.46 8.86
C LEU A 29 12.76 5.71 7.36
N ASP A 30 13.99 6.04 6.96
CA ASP A 30 14.34 6.20 5.54
C ASP A 30 14.13 4.89 4.77
N ARG A 31 14.49 3.74 5.34
CA ARG A 31 14.26 2.43 4.73
C ARG A 31 12.79 2.01 4.69
N PHE A 32 11.96 2.59 5.54
CA PHE A 32 10.51 2.35 5.57
C PHE A 32 9.76 3.24 4.56
N MET A 33 10.08 4.53 4.50
CA MET A 33 9.40 5.49 3.62
C MET A 33 9.99 5.58 2.21
N GLY A 34 11.25 5.19 2.07
CA GLY A 34 12.08 5.51 0.90
C GLY A 34 13.04 6.65 1.21
N PRO A 35 14.36 6.47 1.04
CA PRO A 35 15.34 7.52 1.29
C PRO A 35 15.12 8.75 0.40
N GLY A 36 15.29 9.93 1.01
CA GLY A 36 15.11 11.20 0.31
C GLY A 36 13.66 11.55 0.02
N ALA A 37 12.70 11.03 0.81
CA ALA A 37 11.34 11.52 0.83
C ALA A 37 11.31 13.02 1.18
N THR A 38 10.57 13.79 0.39
CA THR A 38 10.34 15.22 0.62
C THR A 38 9.48 15.44 1.88
N ARG A 39 9.47 16.66 2.41
CA ARG A 39 8.58 17.01 3.54
C ARG A 39 7.11 16.72 3.20
N ALA A 40 6.69 17.04 1.98
CA ALA A 40 5.33 16.76 1.51
C ALA A 40 5.03 15.26 1.49
N GLU A 41 5.95 14.43 0.96
CA GLU A 41 5.80 12.97 1.00
C GLU A 41 5.74 12.45 2.44
N VAL A 42 6.55 12.96 3.36
CA VAL A 42 6.51 12.53 4.78
C VAL A 42 5.16 12.89 5.43
N TRP A 43 4.66 14.11 5.19
CA TRP A 43 3.35 14.53 5.71
C TRP A 43 2.22 13.68 5.16
N LEU A 44 2.21 13.42 3.85
CA LEU A 44 1.22 12.54 3.20
C LEU A 44 1.27 11.11 3.72
N GLN A 45 2.43 10.62 4.14
CA GLN A 45 2.56 9.27 4.66
C GLN A 45 1.99 9.11 6.07
N PHE A 46 2.27 10.05 6.98
CA PHE A 46 1.95 9.87 8.39
C PHE A 46 0.65 10.52 8.85
N VAL A 47 0.28 11.70 8.34
CA VAL A 47 -0.91 12.39 8.83
C VAL A 47 -2.18 11.61 8.52
N PRO A 48 -2.44 11.15 7.28
CA PRO A 48 -3.60 10.33 6.98
C PRO A 48 -3.58 8.98 7.71
N ALA A 49 -2.38 8.40 7.93
CA ALA A 49 -2.24 7.16 8.69
C ALA A 49 -2.67 7.33 10.16
N LEU A 50 -2.23 8.42 10.81
CA LEU A 50 -2.65 8.74 12.18
C LEU A 50 -4.15 9.03 12.27
N VAL A 51 -4.69 9.77 11.29
CA VAL A 51 -6.13 10.03 11.20
C VAL A 51 -6.89 8.71 11.05
N ALA A 52 -6.44 7.80 10.19
CA ALA A 52 -7.07 6.50 9.99
C ALA A 52 -6.98 5.60 11.23
N ALA A 53 -5.86 5.64 11.94
CA ALA A 53 -5.66 4.91 13.20
C ALA A 53 -6.69 5.29 14.27
N ILE A 54 -7.11 6.57 14.28
CA ILE A 54 -8.14 7.08 15.18
C ILE A 54 -9.53 6.83 14.57
N ALA A 55 -9.75 7.20 13.32
CA ALA A 55 -11.07 7.14 12.68
C ALA A 55 -11.61 5.71 12.59
N ALA A 56 -10.77 4.70 12.35
CA ALA A 56 -11.20 3.30 12.22
C ALA A 56 -11.93 2.77 13.47
N PRO A 57 -11.34 2.79 14.68
CA PRO A 57 -12.04 2.37 15.88
C PRO A 57 -13.22 3.28 16.24
N PHE A 58 -13.13 4.60 16.01
CA PHE A 58 -14.27 5.52 16.24
C PHE A 58 -15.45 5.19 15.32
N TYR A 59 -15.20 4.84 14.06
CA TYR A 59 -16.22 4.37 13.14
C TYR A 59 -16.84 3.06 13.62
N ALA A 60 -16.02 2.09 14.04
CA ALA A 60 -16.53 0.82 14.58
C ALA A 60 -17.45 1.03 15.79
N LEU A 61 -17.15 1.99 16.67
CA LEU A 61 -17.99 2.33 17.83
C LEU A 61 -19.36 2.93 17.46
N THR A 62 -19.60 3.32 16.20
CA THR A 62 -20.94 3.73 15.74
C THR A 62 -21.88 2.55 15.49
N TRP A 63 -21.35 1.33 15.46
CA TRP A 63 -22.12 0.11 15.30
C TRP A 63 -22.63 -0.42 16.66
N SER A 64 -23.76 -1.13 16.64
CA SER A 64 -24.38 -1.71 17.83
C SER A 64 -23.65 -2.94 18.41
N GLN A 65 -22.53 -3.34 17.82
CA GLN A 65 -21.78 -4.52 18.23
C GLN A 65 -20.82 -4.18 19.40
N PRO A 66 -20.71 -5.05 20.43
CA PRO A 66 -19.70 -4.88 21.46
C PRO A 66 -18.30 -5.19 20.90
N TRP A 67 -17.39 -4.21 20.98
CA TRP A 67 -15.99 -4.37 20.59
C TRP A 67 -15.09 -4.52 21.80
N THR A 68 -14.16 -5.46 21.75
CA THR A 68 -13.12 -5.59 22.79
C THR A 68 -12.02 -4.55 22.60
N PRO A 69 -11.28 -4.15 23.66
CA PRO A 69 -10.13 -3.26 23.52
C PRO A 69 -9.07 -3.79 22.54
N LEU A 70 -8.89 -5.12 22.47
CA LEU A 70 -7.99 -5.76 21.52
C LEU A 70 -8.45 -5.54 20.07
N GLN A 71 -9.74 -5.74 19.77
CA GLN A 71 -10.30 -5.49 18.43
C GLN A 71 -10.14 -4.02 18.02
N LEU A 72 -10.44 -3.08 18.91
CA LEU A 72 -10.25 -1.65 18.65
C LEU A 72 -8.77 -1.29 18.41
N GLY A 73 -7.85 -1.90 19.18
CA GLY A 73 -6.41 -1.74 18.97
C GLY A 73 -5.94 -2.30 17.63
N VAL A 74 -6.44 -3.47 17.23
CA VAL A 74 -6.14 -4.07 15.92
C VAL A 74 -6.72 -3.22 14.78
N MET A 75 -7.93 -2.68 14.93
CA MET A 75 -8.53 -1.74 13.97
C MET A 75 -7.67 -0.49 13.79
N ALA A 76 -7.21 0.11 14.89
CA ALA A 76 -6.32 1.28 14.85
C ALA A 76 -5.01 0.97 14.13
N PHE A 77 -4.39 -0.17 14.46
CA PHE A 77 -3.17 -0.64 13.79
C PHE A 77 -3.37 -0.86 12.29
N MET A 78 -4.46 -1.55 11.91
CA MET A 78 -4.79 -1.78 10.50
C MET A 78 -5.08 -0.48 9.76
N GLY A 79 -5.80 0.47 10.38
CA GLY A 79 -6.08 1.78 9.80
C GLY A 79 -4.80 2.56 9.50
N PHE A 80 -3.88 2.58 10.47
CA PHE A 80 -2.54 3.17 10.30
C PHE A 80 -1.76 2.50 9.16
N ASP A 81 -1.63 1.17 9.21
CA ASP A 81 -0.82 0.41 8.26
C ASP A 81 -1.37 0.45 6.84
N MET A 82 -2.69 0.35 6.67
CA MET A 82 -3.31 0.32 5.36
C MET A 82 -3.27 1.71 4.71
N VAL A 83 -3.78 2.74 5.38
CA VAL A 83 -3.79 4.11 4.81
C VAL A 83 -2.37 4.65 4.68
N GLY A 84 -1.54 4.51 5.71
CA GLY A 84 -0.14 4.90 5.64
C GLY A 84 0.61 4.12 4.56
N GLY A 85 0.39 2.81 4.47
CA GLY A 85 1.00 1.97 3.46
C GLY A 85 0.57 2.28 2.03
N ILE A 86 -0.70 2.64 1.78
CA ILE A 86 -1.17 3.10 0.47
C ILE A 86 -0.35 4.30 0.03
N LEU A 87 -0.24 5.30 0.92
CA LEU A 87 0.38 6.58 0.60
C LEU A 87 1.89 6.48 0.54
N THR A 88 2.53 5.77 1.48
CA THR A 88 3.97 5.47 1.45
C THR A 88 4.35 4.79 0.16
N ASN A 89 3.74 3.66 -0.18
CA ASN A 89 4.12 2.90 -1.38
C ASN A 89 3.82 3.65 -2.68
N ALA A 90 2.87 4.59 -2.68
CA ALA A 90 2.57 5.43 -3.82
C ALA A 90 3.58 6.58 -4.03
N THR A 91 4.39 6.94 -3.03
CA THR A 91 5.36 8.03 -3.16
C THR A 91 6.49 7.73 -4.13
N ALA A 92 7.05 8.75 -4.79
CA ALA A 92 8.19 8.58 -5.67
C ALA A 92 9.42 8.07 -4.90
N ALA A 93 9.61 8.51 -3.65
CA ALA A 93 10.66 8.00 -2.78
C ALA A 93 10.57 6.48 -2.53
N ALA A 94 9.37 6.00 -2.21
CA ALA A 94 9.15 4.57 -2.04
C ALA A 94 9.32 3.81 -3.36
N LYS A 95 8.83 4.32 -4.50
CA LYS A 95 9.04 3.67 -5.80
C LYS A 95 10.52 3.48 -6.11
N ARG A 96 11.36 4.49 -5.88
CA ARG A 96 12.83 4.35 -6.04
C ARG A 96 13.40 3.29 -5.12
N TRP A 97 12.99 3.28 -3.86
CA TRP A 97 13.54 2.39 -2.86
C TRP A 97 13.10 0.95 -3.07
N TYR A 98 11.79 0.68 -3.13
CA TYR A 98 11.25 -0.67 -3.22
C TYR A 98 11.41 -1.31 -4.61
N HIS A 99 11.80 -0.55 -5.64
CA HIS A 99 12.12 -1.06 -6.97
C HIS A 99 13.59 -0.86 -7.37
N ARG A 100 14.47 -0.60 -6.40
CA ARG A 100 15.93 -0.49 -6.61
C ARG A 100 16.55 -1.82 -7.06
N PRO A 101 17.77 -1.82 -7.63
CA PRO A 101 18.48 -3.06 -7.92
C PRO A 101 18.54 -4.00 -6.71
N GLY A 102 18.19 -5.28 -6.91
CA GLY A 102 18.08 -6.27 -5.84
C GLY A 102 16.69 -6.38 -5.18
N GLN A 103 15.71 -5.58 -5.59
CA GLN A 103 14.29 -5.81 -5.29
C GLN A 103 13.63 -6.46 -6.51
N GLY A 104 13.44 -7.78 -6.45
CA GLY A 104 12.81 -8.55 -7.50
C GLY A 104 11.57 -9.29 -7.00
N TRP A 105 11.20 -10.35 -7.73
CA TRP A 105 10.04 -11.18 -7.44
C TRP A 105 9.89 -11.56 -5.95
N GLN A 106 10.96 -12.09 -5.35
CA GLN A 106 10.94 -12.59 -3.98
C GLN A 106 10.65 -11.50 -2.95
N GLN A 107 11.23 -10.32 -3.11
CA GLN A 107 11.03 -9.20 -2.19
C GLN A 107 9.59 -8.68 -2.26
N HIS A 108 9.04 -8.51 -3.48
CA HIS A 108 7.66 -8.07 -3.66
C HIS A 108 6.65 -9.11 -3.18
N MET A 109 6.85 -10.38 -3.50
CA MET A 109 5.97 -11.45 -3.01
C MET A 109 6.06 -11.62 -1.50
N SER A 110 7.24 -11.50 -0.89
CA SER A 110 7.37 -11.55 0.57
C SER A 110 6.65 -10.38 1.24
N PHE A 111 6.74 -9.18 0.65
CA PHE A 111 5.99 -8.02 1.12
C PHE A 111 4.47 -8.25 1.03
N VAL A 112 3.95 -8.85 -0.04
CA VAL A 112 2.52 -9.20 -0.10
C VAL A 112 2.17 -10.29 0.91
N ALA A 113 2.98 -11.34 1.01
CA ALA A 113 2.71 -12.50 1.84
C ALA A 113 2.64 -12.17 3.33
N ILE A 114 3.50 -11.27 3.84
CA ILE A 114 3.43 -10.88 5.27
C ILE A 114 2.10 -10.19 5.61
N HIS A 115 1.45 -9.51 4.65
CA HIS A 115 0.16 -8.86 4.87
C HIS A 115 -1.04 -9.81 4.84
N VAL A 116 -0.83 -11.09 4.50
CA VAL A 116 -1.84 -12.15 4.73
C VAL A 116 -2.17 -12.26 6.23
N ILE A 117 -1.25 -11.86 7.11
CA ILE A 117 -1.48 -11.76 8.56
C ILE A 117 -2.68 -10.84 8.87
N HIS A 118 -2.89 -9.76 8.12
CA HIS A 118 -4.04 -8.88 8.36
C HIS A 118 -5.35 -9.58 8.05
N ILE A 119 -5.40 -10.35 6.96
CA ILE A 119 -6.57 -11.15 6.58
C ILE A 119 -6.84 -12.22 7.66
N PHE A 120 -5.77 -12.87 8.15
CA PHE A 120 -5.85 -13.83 9.25
C PHE A 120 -6.43 -13.19 10.52
N LEU A 121 -5.95 -12.02 10.92
CA LEU A 121 -6.46 -11.29 12.08
C LEU A 121 -7.93 -10.89 11.93
N VAL A 122 -8.36 -10.49 10.72
CA VAL A 122 -9.78 -10.21 10.44
C VAL A 122 -10.62 -11.47 10.61
N ALA A 123 -10.21 -12.58 9.98
CA ALA A 123 -10.91 -13.86 10.08
C ALA A 123 -11.02 -14.36 11.52
N LEU A 124 -9.92 -14.29 12.26
CA LEU A 124 -9.80 -14.76 13.63
C LEU A 124 -10.63 -13.91 14.60
N LEU A 125 -10.42 -12.59 14.60
CA LEU A 125 -10.92 -11.71 15.66
C LEU A 125 -12.27 -11.07 15.34
N PHE A 126 -12.64 -10.92 14.07
CA PHE A 126 -13.82 -10.15 13.64
C PHE A 126 -14.87 -11.00 12.95
N ARG A 127 -14.51 -12.20 12.48
CA ARG A 127 -15.41 -13.10 11.74
C ARG A 127 -15.59 -14.46 12.40
N GLY A 128 -15.20 -14.61 13.67
CA GLY A 128 -15.44 -15.85 14.42
C GLY A 128 -14.71 -17.06 13.85
N HIS A 129 -13.44 -16.91 13.44
CA HIS A 129 -12.61 -17.96 12.84
C HIS A 129 -13.08 -18.39 11.44
N ASP A 130 -13.50 -17.43 10.62
CA ASP A 130 -13.93 -17.68 9.23
C ASP A 130 -12.73 -18.04 8.34
N TRP A 131 -12.34 -19.32 8.36
CA TRP A 131 -11.25 -19.86 7.56
C TRP A 131 -11.55 -19.83 6.06
N GLY A 132 -12.83 -19.89 5.68
CA GLY A 132 -13.26 -19.78 4.29
C GLY A 132 -12.92 -18.41 3.72
N PHE A 133 -13.25 -17.34 4.45
CA PHE A 133 -12.83 -15.97 4.12
C PHE A 133 -11.31 -15.86 4.06
N PHE A 134 -10.61 -16.34 5.09
CA PHE A 134 -9.14 -16.27 5.15
C PHE A 134 -8.49 -16.91 3.92
N LEU A 135 -8.84 -18.16 3.61
CA LEU A 135 -8.25 -18.90 2.50
C LEU A 135 -8.62 -18.26 1.15
N SER A 136 -9.87 -17.86 0.96
CA SER A 136 -10.35 -17.30 -0.32
C SER A 136 -9.69 -15.96 -0.62
N VAL A 137 -9.71 -15.02 0.32
CA VAL A 137 -9.15 -13.68 0.14
C VAL A 137 -7.63 -13.72 0.03
N SER A 138 -6.96 -14.55 0.83
CA SER A 138 -5.51 -14.70 0.78
C SER A 138 -5.06 -15.34 -0.53
N SER A 139 -5.77 -16.38 -1.00
CA SER A 139 -5.47 -17.02 -2.29
C SER A 139 -5.64 -16.04 -3.43
N TYR A 140 -6.71 -15.24 -3.40
CA TYR A 140 -6.93 -14.20 -4.41
C TYR A 140 -5.82 -13.15 -4.40
N LEU A 141 -5.45 -12.62 -3.22
CA LEU A 141 -4.36 -11.64 -3.09
C LEU A 141 -3.04 -12.16 -3.65
N LEU A 142 -2.65 -13.37 -3.29
CA LEU A 142 -1.40 -13.97 -3.74
C LEU A 142 -1.43 -14.26 -5.24
N ALA A 143 -2.54 -14.79 -5.77
CA ALA A 143 -2.69 -15.03 -7.20
C ALA A 143 -2.68 -13.73 -8.02
N ALA A 144 -3.38 -12.69 -7.56
CA ALA A 144 -3.37 -11.38 -8.21
C ALA A 144 -1.96 -10.77 -8.23
N ALA A 145 -1.22 -10.86 -7.11
CA ALA A 145 0.15 -10.39 -7.04
C ALA A 145 1.07 -11.12 -8.03
N ILE A 146 0.92 -12.45 -8.14
CA ILE A 146 1.66 -13.28 -9.11
C ILE A 146 1.39 -12.79 -10.54
N VAL A 147 0.13 -12.61 -10.91
CA VAL A 147 -0.27 -12.16 -12.25
C VAL A 147 0.30 -10.77 -12.56
N ILE A 148 0.25 -9.83 -11.62
CA ILE A 148 0.81 -8.48 -11.80
C ILE A 148 2.32 -8.53 -12.00
N LEU A 149 3.04 -9.29 -11.17
CA LEU A 149 4.50 -9.38 -11.25
C LEU A 149 4.99 -10.14 -12.50
N GLN A 150 4.17 -11.02 -13.07
CA GLN A 150 4.45 -11.70 -14.34
C GLN A 150 4.07 -10.86 -15.57
N ALA A 151 3.19 -9.86 -15.41
CA ALA A 151 2.78 -9.01 -16.51
C ALA A 151 3.97 -8.14 -17.01
N PRO A 152 4.10 -7.95 -18.34
CA PRO A 152 5.02 -6.97 -18.90
C PRO A 152 4.81 -5.59 -18.29
N LEU A 153 5.89 -4.83 -18.06
CA LEU A 153 5.85 -3.55 -17.33
C LEU A 153 4.77 -2.58 -17.84
N TYR A 154 4.61 -2.45 -19.16
CA TYR A 154 3.62 -1.56 -19.78
C TYR A 154 2.16 -1.98 -19.53
N LEU A 155 1.92 -3.24 -19.13
CA LEU A 155 0.60 -3.79 -18.79
C LEU A 155 0.37 -3.92 -17.29
N GLN A 156 1.40 -3.77 -16.45
CA GLN A 156 1.25 -3.99 -15.01
C GLN A 156 0.15 -3.12 -14.40
N ARG A 157 0.11 -1.83 -14.74
CA ARG A 157 -0.90 -0.89 -14.23
C ARG A 157 -2.34 -1.31 -14.61
N PRO A 158 -2.72 -1.49 -15.89
CA PRO A 158 -4.07 -1.91 -16.23
C PRO A 158 -4.43 -3.28 -15.66
N VAL A 159 -3.49 -4.23 -15.60
CA VAL A 159 -3.70 -5.54 -14.96
C VAL A 159 -4.00 -5.39 -13.47
N ALA A 160 -3.20 -4.61 -12.74
CA ALA A 160 -3.40 -4.38 -11.31
C ALA A 160 -4.72 -3.67 -11.02
N LEU A 161 -5.10 -2.67 -11.82
CA LEU A 161 -6.38 -1.97 -11.67
C LEU A 161 -7.57 -2.89 -11.97
N GLY A 162 -7.48 -3.77 -12.98
CA GLY A 162 -8.50 -4.76 -13.27
C GLY A 162 -8.68 -5.76 -12.12
N LEU A 163 -7.58 -6.32 -11.62
CA LEU A 163 -7.60 -7.23 -10.46
C LEU A 163 -8.04 -6.53 -9.18
N TYR A 164 -7.69 -5.27 -8.97
CA TYR A 164 -8.21 -4.49 -7.86
C TYR A 164 -9.72 -4.26 -7.99
N GLY A 165 -10.22 -3.93 -9.18
CA GLY A 165 -11.65 -3.80 -9.44
C GLY A 165 -12.43 -5.10 -9.17
N LEU A 166 -11.89 -6.25 -9.59
CA LEU A 166 -12.43 -7.56 -9.25
C LEU A 166 -12.41 -7.82 -7.74
N ALA A 167 -11.38 -7.35 -7.02
CA ALA A 167 -11.31 -7.44 -5.56
C ALA A 167 -12.44 -6.65 -4.90
N LEU A 168 -12.76 -5.44 -5.39
CA LEU A 168 -13.85 -4.60 -4.89
C LEU A 168 -15.23 -5.25 -5.13
N LEU A 169 -15.43 -5.83 -6.32
CA LEU A 169 -16.65 -6.59 -6.62
C LEU A 169 -16.75 -7.84 -5.73
N GLY A 170 -15.63 -8.55 -5.53
CA GLY A 170 -15.57 -9.71 -4.65
C GLY A 170 -15.87 -9.35 -3.19
N ASP A 171 -15.30 -8.26 -2.68
CA ASP A 171 -15.59 -7.73 -1.34
C ASP A 171 -17.08 -7.42 -1.16
N ARG A 172 -17.70 -6.78 -2.16
CA ARG A 172 -19.12 -6.38 -2.08
C ARG A 172 -20.10 -7.53 -2.25
N TYR A 173 -19.80 -8.51 -3.11
CA TYR A 173 -20.77 -9.50 -3.60
C TYR A 173 -20.42 -10.95 -3.26
N LEU A 174 -19.15 -11.29 -2.99
CA LEU A 174 -18.71 -12.67 -2.76
C LEU A 174 -18.32 -12.92 -1.29
N PHE A 175 -17.56 -12.03 -0.66
CA PHE A 175 -16.94 -12.30 0.64
C PHE A 175 -17.78 -11.88 1.86
N SER A 176 -18.89 -11.18 1.62
CA SER A 176 -19.70 -10.49 2.63
C SER A 176 -18.85 -9.51 3.45
N PRO A 177 -19.08 -8.19 3.34
CA PRO A 177 -18.31 -7.20 4.09
C PRO A 177 -18.32 -7.51 5.60
N THR A 178 -17.17 -7.32 6.25
CA THR A 178 -17.07 -7.46 7.71
C THR A 178 -17.60 -6.16 8.34
N PRO A 179 -18.68 -6.19 9.14
CA PRO A 179 -19.27 -4.98 9.71
C PRO A 179 -18.25 -4.14 10.50
N GLY A 180 -18.22 -2.83 10.25
CA GLY A 180 -17.25 -1.89 10.85
C GLY A 180 -15.82 -1.99 10.30
N MET A 181 -15.57 -2.94 9.38
CA MET A 181 -14.27 -3.26 8.78
C MET A 181 -14.36 -3.36 7.25
N GLU A 182 -15.39 -2.76 6.65
CA GLU A 182 -15.66 -2.80 5.21
C GLU A 182 -14.54 -2.14 4.39
N TRP A 183 -13.77 -1.25 5.01
CA TRP A 183 -12.64 -0.56 4.40
C TRP A 183 -11.38 -1.43 4.28
N VAL A 184 -11.29 -2.55 5.01
CA VAL A 184 -10.06 -3.34 5.12
C VAL A 184 -9.66 -3.96 3.79
N LEU A 185 -10.56 -4.69 3.12
CA LEU A 185 -10.20 -5.32 1.85
C LEU A 185 -9.90 -4.26 0.77
N PRO A 186 -10.76 -3.24 0.53
CA PRO A 186 -10.44 -2.17 -0.42
C PRO A 186 -9.06 -1.56 -0.19
N PHE A 187 -8.72 -1.19 1.06
CA PHE A 187 -7.44 -0.53 1.34
C PHE A 187 -6.25 -1.48 1.32
N LEU A 188 -6.41 -2.72 1.77
CA LEU A 188 -5.36 -3.74 1.70
C LEU A 188 -5.00 -4.05 0.24
N PHE A 189 -6.00 -4.27 -0.62
CA PHE A 189 -5.76 -4.55 -2.04
C PHE A 189 -5.21 -3.34 -2.77
N LEU A 190 -5.68 -2.12 -2.46
CA LEU A 190 -5.12 -0.88 -3.03
C LEU A 190 -3.64 -0.72 -2.65
N LYS A 191 -3.31 -0.88 -1.37
CA LYS A 191 -1.94 -0.82 -0.83
C LYS A 191 -1.00 -1.75 -1.58
N LEU A 192 -1.41 -3.01 -1.72
CA LEU A 192 -0.54 -4.07 -2.20
C LEU A 192 -0.49 -4.09 -3.74
N LEU A 193 -1.64 -4.20 -4.39
CA LEU A 193 -1.70 -4.42 -5.84
C LEU A 193 -1.35 -3.16 -6.64
N VAL A 194 -1.83 -2.00 -6.20
CA VAL A 194 -1.71 -0.75 -6.97
C VAL A 194 -0.56 0.11 -6.44
N SER A 195 -0.49 0.33 -5.13
CA SER A 195 0.56 1.19 -4.57
C SER A 195 1.93 0.50 -4.54
N HIS A 196 2.04 -0.74 -4.06
CA HIS A 196 3.35 -1.39 -3.87
C HIS A 196 3.91 -2.06 -5.13
N LEU A 197 3.15 -2.99 -5.72
CA LEU A 197 3.66 -3.86 -6.79
C LEU A 197 4.00 -3.12 -8.09
N LEU A 198 3.32 -2.02 -8.38
CA LEU A 198 3.52 -1.30 -9.62
C LEU A 198 4.87 -0.58 -9.64
N LYS A 199 5.69 -0.89 -10.64
CA LYS A 199 6.89 -0.12 -10.94
C LYS A 199 6.52 1.07 -11.83
N GLU A 200 6.53 2.27 -11.26
CA GLU A 200 6.10 3.50 -11.93
C GLU A 200 7.19 4.55 -11.89
N ALA A 201 7.18 5.47 -12.86
CA ALA A 201 8.16 6.54 -12.98
C ALA A 201 8.19 7.40 -11.70
N PRO A 202 9.32 7.45 -10.98
CA PRO A 202 9.46 8.28 -9.78
C PRO A 202 9.79 9.72 -10.17
N TYR A 203 8.77 10.58 -10.15
CA TYR A 203 8.94 12.01 -10.40
C TYR A 203 9.60 12.72 -9.21
N ARG A 204 10.45 13.71 -9.49
CA ARG A 204 10.97 14.66 -8.50
C ARG A 204 10.45 16.06 -8.82
N PRO A 205 10.15 16.87 -7.79
CA PRO A 205 9.97 18.29 -8.01
C PRO A 205 11.28 18.88 -8.52
N GLU A 206 11.20 19.89 -9.38
CA GLU A 206 12.34 20.76 -9.62
C GLU A 206 12.84 21.32 -8.28
N ALA A 207 14.16 21.44 -8.13
CA ALA A 207 14.70 22.11 -6.96
C ALA A 207 14.21 23.56 -7.02
N THR A 208 13.19 23.91 -6.24
CA THR A 208 12.98 25.30 -5.88
C THR A 208 14.25 25.68 -5.12
N HIS A 209 15.16 26.37 -5.81
CA HIS A 209 16.22 27.13 -5.15
C HIS A 209 15.50 28.04 -4.16
N HIS A 210 15.38 27.60 -2.91
CA HIS A 210 15.12 28.50 -1.81
C HIS A 210 16.46 29.21 -1.56
N PRO A 211 16.56 30.52 -1.83
CA PRO A 211 17.73 31.30 -1.45
C PRO A 211 17.93 31.30 0.06
#